data_AF-A0A923WF22-F1
#
_entry.id   AF-A0A923WF22-F1
#
_cell.length_a   1.000
_cell.length_b   1.000
_cell.length_c   1.000
_cell.angle_alpha   90.00
_cell.angle_beta   90.00
_cell.angle_gamma   90.00
#
_symmetry.space_group_name_H-M   'P 1'
#
loop_
_entity.id
_entity.type
_entity.pdbx_description
1 polymer ?
#
loop_
_entity_poly.entity_id
_entity_poly.type
_entity_poly.pdbx_seq_one_letter_code
_entity_poly.pdbx_strand_id
1 'polypeptide(L)'
;MKKIGILFGQESTFPQAFIDRVNSKNIPGIMAEAVSIDKVMQGEASGYAVIIDRISQDVPFYRGFLKNAAISGTAVLNNPFWWSADEKFFNNALAVKLGVPVPKTALLPSFEHPTDTNSNSFRNLRFPMAWEEIFEYTGWPAYMKPFEGGGWKNVYKLNNL
;
A
#
# COMPACT_ATOMS: atom_id res chain seq x y z
N MET A 1 -28.92 -10.17 -6.50
CA MET A 1 -28.29 -10.23 -5.17
C MET A 1 -27.00 -9.42 -5.23
N LYS A 2 -26.76 -8.49 -4.30
CA LYS A 2 -25.52 -7.71 -4.23
C LYS A 2 -24.48 -8.47 -3.41
N LYS A 3 -23.29 -8.66 -3.98
CA LYS A 3 -22.19 -9.39 -3.34
C LYS A 3 -21.17 -8.44 -2.72
N ILE A 4 -20.79 -8.72 -1.49
CA ILE A 4 -19.67 -8.10 -0.78
C ILE A 4 -18.53 -9.13 -0.75
N GLY A 5 -17.53 -8.92 -1.58
CA GLY A 5 -16.35 -9.78 -1.63
C GLY A 5 -15.32 -9.38 -0.59
N ILE A 6 -14.68 -10.34 0.07
CA ILE A 6 -13.41 -10.11 0.77
C ILE A 6 -12.27 -10.81 0.03
N LEU A 7 -11.26 -10.05 -0.37
CA LEU A 7 -10.07 -10.51 -1.06
C LEU A 7 -8.91 -10.56 -0.06
N PHE A 8 -8.33 -11.74 0.14
CA PHE A 8 -7.32 -11.99 1.17
C PHE A 8 -6.27 -13.00 0.68
N GLY A 9 -5.13 -13.04 1.40
CA GLY A 9 -4.02 -13.94 1.13
C GLY A 9 -3.99 -15.13 2.10
N GLN A 10 -2.84 -15.33 2.74
CA GLN A 10 -2.61 -16.48 3.64
C GLN A 10 -3.42 -16.39 4.96
N GLU A 11 -3.76 -15.18 5.40
CA GLU A 11 -4.56 -14.97 6.60
C GLU A 11 -6.05 -15.26 6.30
N SER A 12 -6.68 -16.13 7.09
CA SER A 12 -8.03 -16.66 6.82
C SER A 12 -9.00 -16.54 8.01
N THR A 13 -8.54 -16.16 9.20
CA THR A 13 -9.37 -16.07 10.40
C THR A 13 -10.28 -14.83 10.37
N PHE A 14 -9.73 -13.67 10.01
CA PHE A 14 -10.52 -12.45 9.89
C PHE A 14 -11.50 -12.49 8.70
N PRO A 15 -11.09 -12.95 7.48
CA PRO A 15 -12.00 -13.04 6.35
C PRO A 15 -13.25 -13.88 6.62
N GLN A 16 -13.09 -15.05 7.23
CA GLN A 16 -14.24 -15.90 7.55
C GLN A 16 -15.13 -15.23 8.60
N ALA A 17 -14.56 -14.68 9.67
CA ALA A 17 -15.33 -13.97 10.69
C ALA A 17 -16.08 -12.75 10.11
N PHE A 18 -15.50 -12.04 9.14
CA PHE A 18 -16.16 -10.95 8.43
C PHE A 18 -17.35 -11.46 7.61
N ILE A 19 -17.17 -12.52 6.82
CA ILE A 19 -18.22 -13.14 6.01
C ILE A 19 -19.38 -13.58 6.90
N ASP A 20 -19.09 -14.34 7.96
CA ASP A 20 -20.09 -14.84 8.90
C ASP A 20 -20.84 -13.69 9.57
N ARG A 21 -20.11 -12.64 9.98
CA ARG A 21 -20.72 -11.48 10.62
C ARG A 21 -21.64 -10.73 9.66
N VAL A 22 -21.27 -10.52 8.41
CA VAL A 22 -22.13 -9.83 7.43
C VAL A 22 -23.38 -10.68 7.15
N ASN A 23 -23.19 -11.97 6.89
CA ASN A 23 -24.30 -12.87 6.56
C ASN A 23 -25.26 -13.08 7.75
N SER A 24 -24.75 -13.11 9.00
CA SER A 24 -25.59 -13.21 10.21
C SER A 24 -26.60 -12.06 10.37
N LYS A 25 -26.38 -10.92 9.68
CA LYS A 25 -27.33 -9.80 9.70
C LYS A 25 -28.59 -10.08 8.88
N ASN A 26 -28.59 -11.11 8.03
CA ASN A 26 -29.74 -11.55 7.23
C ASN A 26 -30.42 -10.40 6.46
N ILE A 27 -29.64 -9.48 5.88
CA ILE A 27 -30.19 -8.36 5.12
C ILE A 27 -30.66 -8.86 3.74
N PRO A 28 -31.94 -8.67 3.37
CA PRO A 28 -32.47 -9.16 2.09
C PRO A 28 -31.66 -8.66 0.89
N GLY A 29 -31.28 -9.60 0.01
CA GLY A 29 -30.60 -9.30 -1.25
C GLY A 29 -29.11 -8.97 -1.12
N ILE A 30 -28.51 -9.09 0.07
CA ILE A 30 -27.06 -8.90 0.32
C ILE A 30 -26.44 -10.21 0.78
N MET A 31 -25.26 -10.53 0.26
CA MET A 31 -24.42 -11.61 0.77
C MET A 31 -22.95 -11.19 0.81
N ALA A 32 -22.19 -11.75 1.75
CA ALA A 32 -20.74 -11.71 1.75
C ALA A 32 -20.16 -13.09 1.39
N GLU A 33 -19.04 -13.08 0.67
CA GLU A 33 -18.28 -14.28 0.31
C GLU A 33 -16.80 -13.93 0.08
N ALA A 34 -15.94 -14.94 0.01
CA ALA A 34 -14.60 -14.75 -0.50
C ALA A 34 -14.67 -14.31 -1.97
N VAL A 35 -13.79 -13.39 -2.37
CA VAL A 35 -13.67 -13.02 -3.78
C VAL A 35 -13.16 -14.22 -4.57
N SER A 36 -13.88 -14.59 -5.63
CA SER A 36 -13.47 -15.59 -6.60
C SER A 36 -13.18 -14.92 -7.94
N ILE A 37 -12.00 -15.18 -8.51
CA ILE A 37 -11.53 -14.61 -9.78
C ILE A 37 -11.16 -15.78 -10.69
N ASP A 38 -11.95 -16.02 -11.72
CA ASP A 38 -11.67 -16.99 -12.78
C ASP A 38 -10.96 -16.32 -13.98
N LYS A 39 -11.28 -15.05 -14.25
CA LYS A 39 -10.67 -14.23 -15.31
C LYS A 39 -10.73 -12.74 -14.98
N VAL A 40 -9.91 -11.97 -15.67
CA VAL A 40 -9.94 -10.50 -15.64
C VAL A 40 -9.82 -9.99 -17.07
N MET A 41 -10.90 -9.45 -17.60
CA MET A 41 -10.96 -8.83 -18.92
C MET A 41 -11.05 -7.32 -18.75
N GLN A 42 -10.35 -6.57 -19.61
CA GLN A 42 -10.30 -5.11 -19.53
C GLN A 42 -11.72 -4.52 -19.62
N GLY A 43 -12.08 -3.74 -18.60
CA GLY A 43 -13.38 -3.05 -18.51
C GLY A 43 -14.55 -3.92 -18.10
N GLU A 44 -14.39 -5.25 -17.98
CA GLU A 44 -15.48 -6.12 -17.53
C GLU A 44 -15.72 -6.01 -16.03
N ALA A 45 -17.00 -6.07 -15.63
CA ALA A 45 -17.40 -5.99 -14.23
C ALA A 45 -17.01 -7.26 -13.46
N SER A 46 -16.61 -7.10 -12.20
CA SER A 46 -16.21 -8.22 -11.33
C SER A 46 -17.39 -9.07 -10.83
N GLY A 47 -18.63 -8.57 -10.96
CA GLY A 47 -19.82 -9.15 -10.35
C GLY A 47 -20.03 -8.81 -8.87
N TYR A 48 -19.08 -8.13 -8.23
CA TYR A 48 -19.19 -7.66 -6.85
C TYR A 48 -19.69 -6.21 -6.79
N ALA A 49 -20.54 -5.92 -5.81
CA ALA A 49 -20.94 -4.54 -5.51
C ALA A 49 -19.88 -3.82 -4.66
N VAL A 50 -19.28 -4.57 -3.73
CA VAL A 50 -18.19 -4.09 -2.86
C VAL A 50 -17.10 -5.16 -2.81
N ILE A 51 -15.83 -4.75 -2.80
CA ILE A 51 -14.70 -5.63 -2.48
C ILE A 51 -13.88 -5.02 -1.32
N ILE A 52 -13.62 -5.81 -0.29
CA ILE A 52 -12.70 -5.51 0.79
C ILE A 52 -11.33 -6.11 0.44
N ASP A 53 -10.34 -5.28 0.21
CA ASP A 53 -8.98 -5.64 -0.13
C ASP A 53 -8.10 -5.79 1.12
N ARG A 54 -7.52 -6.98 1.29
CA ARG A 54 -6.59 -7.32 2.38
C ARG A 54 -5.23 -7.80 1.88
N ILE A 55 -4.96 -7.80 0.57
CA ILE A 55 -3.76 -8.47 0.02
C ILE A 55 -3.14 -7.79 -1.21
N SER A 56 -3.81 -6.83 -1.87
CA SER A 56 -3.26 -6.24 -3.10
C SER A 56 -1.96 -5.46 -2.90
N GLN A 57 -1.56 -5.18 -1.65
CA GLN A 57 -0.24 -4.66 -1.32
C GLN A 57 0.90 -5.60 -1.70
N ASP A 58 0.69 -6.91 -1.61
CA ASP A 58 1.73 -7.92 -1.82
C ASP A 58 1.67 -8.54 -3.23
N VAL A 59 0.51 -8.48 -3.90
CA VAL A 59 0.28 -9.16 -5.18
C VAL A 59 -0.15 -8.15 -6.27
N PRO A 60 0.74 -7.81 -7.23
CA PRO A 60 0.43 -6.84 -8.28
C PRO A 60 -0.79 -7.19 -9.15
N PHE A 61 -1.04 -8.48 -9.39
CA PHE A 61 -2.21 -8.95 -10.14
C PHE A 61 -3.53 -8.48 -9.48
N TYR A 62 -3.66 -8.67 -8.17
CA TYR A 62 -4.84 -8.22 -7.43
C TYR A 62 -5.01 -6.71 -7.48
N ARG A 63 -3.91 -5.95 -7.44
CA ARG A 63 -3.96 -4.49 -7.59
C ARG A 63 -4.52 -4.07 -8.95
N GLY A 64 -4.10 -4.73 -10.03
CA GLY A 64 -4.65 -4.52 -11.37
C GLY A 64 -6.14 -4.88 -11.45
N PHE A 65 -6.51 -6.06 -10.94
CA PHE A 65 -7.90 -6.52 -10.86
C PHE A 65 -8.80 -5.52 -10.12
N LEU A 66 -8.38 -5.03 -8.96
CA LEU A 66 -9.18 -4.11 -8.15
C LEU A 66 -9.37 -2.74 -8.84
N LYS A 67 -8.38 -2.25 -9.57
CA LYS A 67 -8.54 -1.03 -10.39
C LYS A 67 -9.55 -1.24 -11.51
N ASN A 68 -9.52 -2.40 -12.17
CA ASN A 68 -10.51 -2.78 -13.18
C ASN A 68 -11.92 -2.89 -12.56
N ALA A 69 -12.05 -3.56 -11.40
CA ALA A 69 -13.32 -3.67 -10.69
C ALA A 69 -13.87 -2.28 -10.31
N ALA A 70 -13.00 -1.40 -9.80
CA ALA A 70 -13.37 -0.05 -9.39
C ALA A 70 -13.87 0.82 -10.55
N ILE A 71 -13.16 0.83 -11.68
CA ILE A 71 -13.60 1.59 -12.87
C ILE A 71 -14.88 1.01 -13.49
N SER A 72 -15.13 -0.30 -13.32
CA SER A 72 -16.35 -0.98 -13.75
C SER A 72 -17.48 -0.97 -12.70
N GLY A 73 -17.43 -0.07 -11.71
CA GLY A 73 -18.54 0.22 -10.80
C GLY A 73 -18.55 -0.55 -9.47
N THR A 74 -17.52 -1.35 -9.16
CA THR A 74 -17.36 -1.97 -7.84
C THR A 74 -16.81 -0.96 -6.84
N ALA A 75 -17.40 -0.82 -5.66
CA ALA A 75 -16.77 -0.06 -4.58
C ALA A 75 -15.65 -0.89 -3.94
N VAL A 76 -14.41 -0.40 -3.96
CA VAL A 76 -13.26 -1.14 -3.41
C VAL A 76 -12.72 -0.43 -2.17
N LEU A 77 -12.53 -1.21 -1.09
CA LEU A 77 -12.08 -0.73 0.21
C LEU A 77 -10.82 -1.49 0.66
N ASN A 78 -9.66 -0.86 0.79
CA ASN A 78 -9.39 0.56 0.56
C ASN A 78 -9.37 0.89 -0.94
N ASN A 79 -9.56 2.17 -1.28
CA ASN A 79 -9.55 2.63 -2.66
C ASN A 79 -8.21 2.23 -3.34
N PRO A 80 -8.23 1.45 -4.44
CA PRO A 80 -7.03 0.87 -5.05
C PRO A 80 -6.15 1.91 -5.75
N PHE A 81 -6.70 3.10 -6.03
CA PHE A 81 -5.94 4.25 -6.54
C PHE A 81 -5.20 4.97 -5.43
N TRP A 82 -5.81 5.10 -4.25
CA TRP A 82 -5.20 5.78 -3.12
C TRP A 82 -4.11 4.94 -2.47
N TRP A 83 -4.33 3.63 -2.32
CA TRP A 83 -3.31 2.71 -1.80
C TRP A 83 -2.03 2.72 -2.65
N SER A 84 -2.16 2.88 -3.97
CA SER A 84 -0.99 2.97 -4.87
C SER A 84 -0.20 4.28 -4.69
N ALA A 85 -0.80 5.29 -4.07
CA ALA A 85 -0.19 6.58 -3.77
C ALA A 85 0.33 6.67 -2.32
N ASP A 86 0.20 5.60 -1.53
CA ASP A 86 0.66 5.55 -0.15
C ASP A 86 2.20 5.44 -0.10
N GLU A 87 2.83 6.55 0.25
CA GLU A 87 4.27 6.74 0.25
C GLU A 87 4.66 7.28 1.65
N LYS A 88 5.47 6.53 2.39
CA LYS A 88 5.72 6.82 3.82
C LYS A 88 6.33 8.20 4.05
N PHE A 89 7.21 8.65 3.16
CA PHE A 89 7.85 9.96 3.26
C PHE A 89 6.83 11.09 3.00
N PHE A 90 6.04 11.00 1.92
CA PHE A 90 4.95 11.93 1.66
C PHE A 90 3.95 12.02 2.81
N ASN A 91 3.54 10.88 3.39
CA ASN A 91 2.61 10.89 4.53
C ASN A 91 3.20 11.60 5.75
N ASN A 92 4.49 11.40 6.05
CA ASN A 92 5.16 12.15 7.11
C ASN A 92 5.23 13.65 6.78
N ALA A 93 5.53 14.01 5.53
CA ALA A 93 5.54 15.41 5.10
C ALA A 93 4.16 16.07 5.24
N LEU A 94 3.09 15.37 4.84
CA LEU A 94 1.71 15.82 5.01
C LEU A 94 1.35 15.97 6.49
N ALA A 95 1.71 15.00 7.33
CA ALA A 95 1.48 15.04 8.77
C ALA A 95 2.12 16.28 9.41
N VAL A 96 3.39 16.57 9.06
CA VAL A 96 4.08 17.81 9.51
C VAL A 96 3.31 19.06 9.07
N LYS A 97 2.84 19.12 7.82
CA LYS A 97 2.05 20.27 7.31
C LYS A 97 0.71 20.45 8.03
N LEU A 98 0.12 19.36 8.51
CA LEU A 98 -1.14 19.36 9.26
C LEU A 98 -0.93 19.52 10.79
N GLY A 99 0.30 19.63 11.27
CA GLY A 99 0.60 19.72 12.70
C GLY A 99 0.43 18.40 13.46
N VAL A 100 0.40 17.27 12.76
CA VAL A 100 0.38 15.94 13.36
C VAL A 100 1.81 15.51 13.70
N PRO A 101 2.14 15.22 14.97
CA PRO A 101 3.48 14.81 15.34
C PRO A 101 3.89 13.50 14.66
N VAL A 102 5.06 13.52 14.00
CA VAL A 102 5.71 12.35 13.39
C VAL A 102 7.22 12.41 13.66
N PRO A 103 7.94 11.27 13.62
CA PRO A 103 9.39 11.28 13.75
C PRO A 103 10.08 12.11 12.67
N LYS A 104 11.17 12.78 13.03
CA LYS A 104 12.05 13.48 12.07
C LYS A 104 12.55 12.46 11.05
N THR A 105 12.29 12.74 9.77
CA THR A 105 12.51 11.79 8.67
C THR A 105 13.21 12.50 7.52
N ALA A 106 14.22 11.85 6.95
CA ALA A 106 14.85 12.28 5.70
C ALA A 106 14.68 11.20 4.63
N LEU A 107 14.56 11.61 3.36
CA LEU A 107 14.55 10.71 2.20
C LEU A 107 15.96 10.62 1.64
N LEU A 108 16.41 9.39 1.37
CA LEU A 108 17.74 9.11 0.82
C LEU A 108 17.62 8.52 -0.59
N PRO A 109 18.57 8.79 -1.50
CA PRO A 109 18.61 8.15 -2.81
C PRO A 109 18.96 6.66 -2.69
N SER A 110 18.60 5.88 -3.71
CA SER A 110 18.95 4.46 -3.78
C SER A 110 20.46 4.24 -3.78
N PHE A 111 20.92 3.21 -3.06
CA PHE A 111 22.32 2.78 -3.11
C PHE A 111 22.70 2.20 -4.47
N GLU A 112 21.83 1.34 -5.02
CA GLU A 112 21.94 0.82 -6.39
C GLU A 112 21.02 1.61 -7.33
N HIS A 113 21.49 1.87 -8.56
CA HIS A 113 20.66 2.47 -9.58
C HIS A 113 19.48 1.54 -9.93
N PRO A 114 18.22 2.03 -9.93
CA PRO A 114 17.09 1.26 -10.42
C PRO A 114 17.30 0.76 -11.86
N THR A 115 16.61 -0.32 -12.22
CA THR A 115 16.59 -0.83 -13.60
C THR A 115 16.26 0.28 -14.60
N ASP A 116 16.89 0.24 -15.77
CA ASP A 116 16.74 1.24 -16.85
C ASP A 116 17.19 2.68 -16.50
N THR A 117 17.93 2.85 -15.40
CA THR A 117 18.57 4.12 -15.03
C THR A 117 20.10 4.03 -15.09
N ASN A 118 20.77 5.18 -15.14
CA ASN A 118 22.23 5.27 -15.07
C ASN A 118 22.63 6.58 -14.38
N SER A 119 23.94 6.86 -14.31
CA SER A 119 24.45 8.08 -13.67
C SER A 119 23.84 9.38 -14.21
N ASN A 120 23.49 9.44 -15.50
CA ASN A 120 22.82 10.61 -16.08
C ASN A 120 21.41 10.82 -15.53
N SER A 121 20.72 9.76 -15.09
CA SER A 121 19.42 9.84 -14.41
C SER A 121 19.52 10.53 -13.04
N PHE A 122 20.70 10.52 -12.41
CA PHE A 122 20.96 11.06 -11.07
C PHE A 122 21.68 12.43 -11.08
N ARG A 123 21.83 13.08 -12.24
CA ARG A 123 22.57 14.36 -12.39
C ARG A 123 22.03 15.55 -11.59
N ASN A 124 20.80 15.43 -11.08
CA ASN A 124 20.17 16.45 -10.23
C ASN A 124 20.55 16.30 -8.75
N LEU A 125 21.16 15.17 -8.37
CA LEU A 125 21.68 14.98 -7.01
C LEU A 125 23.05 15.64 -6.88
N ARG A 126 23.23 16.37 -5.78
CA ARG A 126 24.54 16.86 -5.38
C ARG A 126 25.28 15.71 -4.69
N PHE A 127 26.50 15.43 -5.14
CA PHE A 127 27.39 14.49 -4.47
C PHE A 127 28.70 15.17 -4.05
N PRO A 128 29.22 14.91 -2.82
CA PRO A 128 28.56 14.13 -1.77
C PRO A 128 27.29 14.81 -1.25
N MET A 129 26.36 14.01 -0.72
CA MET A 129 25.19 14.52 -0.01
C MET A 129 25.64 15.10 1.35
N ALA A 130 24.83 15.99 1.94
CA ALA A 130 25.07 16.54 3.27
C ALA A 130 24.69 15.51 4.36
N TRP A 131 25.43 14.41 4.43
CA TRP A 131 25.12 13.27 5.31
C TRP A 131 25.10 13.66 6.79
N GLU A 132 26.07 14.45 7.22
CA GLU A 132 26.19 14.92 8.60
C GLU A 132 24.95 15.69 9.04
N GLU A 133 24.49 16.65 8.22
CA GLU A 133 23.28 17.44 8.50
C GLU A 133 22.01 16.56 8.54
N ILE A 134 21.90 15.58 7.63
CA ILE A 134 20.77 14.64 7.59
C ILE A 134 20.69 13.80 8.87
N PHE A 135 21.81 13.26 9.34
CA PHE A 135 21.85 12.42 10.53
C PHE A 135 21.83 13.22 11.84
N GLU A 136 22.32 14.47 11.84
CA GLU A 136 22.09 15.40 12.96
C GLU A 136 20.60 15.73 13.09
N TYR A 137 19.91 15.94 11.95
CA TYR A 137 18.47 16.18 11.94
C TYR A 137 17.67 14.96 12.44
N THR A 138 17.95 13.76 11.93
CA THR A 138 17.18 12.54 12.28
C THR A 138 17.54 11.97 13.65
N GLY A 139 18.81 12.05 14.06
CA GLY A 139 19.32 11.55 15.34
C GLY A 139 19.54 10.04 15.40
N TRP A 140 20.21 9.58 16.47
CA TRP A 140 20.53 8.16 16.71
C TRP A 140 19.81 7.61 17.96
N PRO A 141 19.42 6.33 17.98
CA PRO A 141 19.43 5.40 16.85
C PRO A 141 18.39 5.79 15.78
N ALA A 142 18.75 5.62 14.51
CA ALA A 142 17.87 5.86 13.37
C ALA A 142 17.30 4.55 12.83
N TYR A 143 16.12 4.60 12.21
CA TYR A 143 15.55 3.45 11.49
C TYR A 143 15.54 3.72 9.99
N MET A 144 16.32 2.94 9.25
CA MET A 144 16.30 2.95 7.79
C MET A 144 15.31 1.91 7.28
N LYS A 145 14.45 2.33 6.36
CA LYS A 145 13.40 1.49 5.78
C LYS A 145 13.06 1.94 4.36
N PRO A 146 12.56 1.04 3.49
CA PRO A 146 11.99 1.43 2.22
C PRO A 146 10.82 2.40 2.41
N PHE A 147 10.81 3.46 1.59
CA PHE A 147 9.72 4.43 1.60
C PHE A 147 8.41 3.78 1.11
N GLU A 148 8.50 2.89 0.12
CA GLU A 148 7.39 2.06 -0.37
C GLU A 148 7.33 0.67 0.29
N GLY A 149 6.24 -0.07 0.06
CA GLY A 149 6.05 -1.44 0.58
C GLY A 149 5.52 -1.51 2.02
N GLY A 150 5.37 -2.73 2.54
CA GLY A 150 4.75 -3.00 3.84
C GLY A 150 5.28 -4.26 4.54
N GLY A 151 4.67 -4.61 5.66
CA GLY A 151 4.98 -5.85 6.39
C GLY A 151 6.34 -5.87 7.11
N TRP A 152 6.87 -4.70 7.49
CA TRP A 152 8.13 -4.58 8.25
C TRP A 152 9.38 -5.16 7.56
N LYS A 153 9.33 -5.38 6.24
CA LYS A 153 10.45 -5.88 5.45
C LYS A 153 11.53 -4.81 5.33
N ASN A 154 12.80 -5.22 5.41
CA ASN A 154 13.98 -4.37 5.19
C ASN A 154 14.06 -3.15 6.12
N VAL A 155 13.66 -3.30 7.39
CA VAL A 155 13.80 -2.26 8.41
C VAL A 155 15.05 -2.51 9.23
N TYR A 156 15.97 -1.54 9.26
CA TYR A 156 17.26 -1.65 9.92
C TYR A 156 17.39 -0.58 11.00
N LYS A 157 17.88 -0.97 12.18
CA LYS A 157 18.25 -0.03 13.24
C LYS A 157 19.73 0.32 13.07
N LEU A 158 19.99 1.60 12.88
CA LEU A 158 21.32 2.17 12.72
C LEU A 158 21.71 2.91 13.99
N ASN A 159 22.98 2.81 14.41
CA ASN A 159 23.48 3.44 15.65
C ASN A 159 24.57 4.49 15.40
N ASN A 160 25.09 4.57 14.18
CA ASN A 160 26.11 5.49 13.71
C ASN A 160 26.07 5.55 12.18
N LEU A 161 26.82 6.51 11.62
CA LEU A 161 27.01 6.69 10.19
C LEU A 161 27.83 5.53 9.59
#